data_AF-A0AAV6W553-F1
#
_entry.id   AF-A0AAV6W553-F1
#
_cell.length_a   1.000
_cell.length_b   1.000
_cell.length_c   1.000
_cell.angle_alpha   90.00
_cell.angle_beta   90.00
_cell.angle_gamma   90.00
#
_symmetry.space_group_name_H-M   'P 1'
#
loop_
_entity.id
_entity.type
_entity.pdbx_description
1 polymer ?
#
loop_
_entity_poly.entity_id
_entity_poly.type
_entity_poly.pdbx_seq_one_letter_code
_entity_poly.pdbx_strand_id
1 'polypeptide(L)'
;MKRLEKHQIEALKLAFQESNHLTKEKKIELAAATGLDVEPINSWFSRKRARKRVKELIAHEEAHAMIQDYIRLSQESAAELQNELQESKRREAGLQAEHQLLKQRLKIAENGDGQFGPN
;
A
#
# COMPACT_ATOMS: atom_id res chain seq x y z
N MET A 1 7.33 18.24 37.58
CA MET A 1 5.95 18.48 37.10
C MET A 1 5.00 17.79 38.08
N LYS A 2 4.03 18.51 38.67
CA LYS A 2 3.06 17.90 39.59
C LYS A 2 2.29 16.79 38.85
N ARG A 3 2.14 15.64 39.52
CA ARG A 3 1.27 14.56 39.03
C ARG A 3 -0.17 15.06 39.11
N LEU A 4 -0.87 14.97 37.99
CA LEU A 4 -2.28 15.34 37.92
C LEU A 4 -3.12 14.18 38.46
N GLU A 5 -4.15 14.52 39.23
CA GLU A 5 -5.10 13.55 39.74
C GLU A 5 -6.00 13.01 38.62
N LYS A 6 -6.60 11.84 38.83
CA LYS A 6 -7.44 11.18 37.80
C LYS A 6 -8.55 12.10 37.29
N HIS A 7 -9.28 12.77 38.18
CA HIS A 7 -10.37 13.67 37.80
C HIS A 7 -9.88 14.85 36.95
N GLN A 8 -8.70 15.39 37.25
CA GLN A 8 -8.07 16.47 36.48
C GLN A 8 -7.68 15.98 35.08
N ILE A 9 -7.10 14.78 35.01
CA ILE A 9 -6.75 14.16 33.73
C ILE A 9 -7.99 13.92 32.87
N GLU A 10 -9.09 13.43 33.45
CA GLU A 10 -10.33 13.21 32.70
C GLU A 10 -10.94 14.52 32.19
N ALA A 11 -11.00 15.57 33.01
CA ALA A 11 -11.45 16.89 32.57
C ALA A 11 -10.61 17.43 31.40
N LEU A 12 -9.27 17.29 31.47
CA LEU A 12 -8.35 17.71 30.41
C LEU A 12 -8.52 16.86 29.13
N LYS A 13 -8.79 15.55 29.27
CA LYS A 13 -9.07 14.66 28.13
C LYS A 13 -10.36 15.04 27.42
N LEU A 14 -11.44 15.28 28.17
CA LEU A 14 -12.73 15.69 27.60
C LEU A 14 -12.58 17.01 26.83
N ALA A 15 -11.95 18.02 27.44
CA ALA A 15 -11.70 19.28 26.73
C ALA A 15 -10.78 19.12 25.51
N PHE A 16 -9.82 18.20 25.54
CA PHE A 16 -8.96 17.90 24.39
C PHE A 16 -9.72 17.22 23.24
N GLN A 17 -10.74 16.43 23.55
CA GLN A 17 -11.62 15.82 22.55
C GLN A 17 -12.48 16.88 21.84
N GLU A 18 -12.96 17.89 22.58
CA GLU A 18 -13.66 19.04 22.00
C GLU A 18 -12.73 19.89 21.12
N SER A 19 -11.52 20.19 21.61
CA SER A 19 -10.52 20.94 20.85
C SER A 19 -9.09 20.60 21.26
N ASN A 20 -8.23 20.36 20.27
CA ASN A 20 -6.80 20.13 20.49
C ASN A 20 -6.05 21.41 20.93
N HIS A 21 -6.67 22.59 20.79
CA HIS A 21 -6.11 23.91 21.12
C HIS A 21 -7.05 24.66 22.07
N LEU A 22 -6.53 25.08 23.22
CA LEU A 22 -7.30 25.83 24.20
C LEU A 22 -7.32 27.32 23.86
N THR A 23 -8.51 27.90 23.80
CA THR A 23 -8.73 29.36 23.81
C THR A 23 -8.47 29.92 25.21
N LYS A 24 -8.45 31.26 25.33
CA LYS A 24 -8.25 31.92 26.62
C LYS A 24 -9.39 31.60 27.59
N GLU A 25 -10.65 31.63 27.13
CA GLU A 25 -11.81 31.30 27.96
C GLU A 25 -11.74 29.85 28.47
N LYS A 26 -11.47 28.89 27.57
CA LYS A 26 -11.43 27.48 27.93
C LYS A 26 -10.30 27.14 28.91
N LYS A 27 -9.18 27.88 28.87
CA LYS A 27 -8.11 27.75 29.89
C LYS A 27 -8.60 28.16 31.28
N ILE A 28 -9.36 29.25 31.37
CA ILE A 28 -9.90 29.77 32.63
C ILE A 28 -10.94 28.78 33.17
N GLU A 29 -11.84 28.29 32.32
CA GLU A 29 -12.83 27.27 32.70
C GLU A 29 -12.18 25.99 33.21
N LEU A 30 -11.15 25.49 32.52
CA LEU A 30 -10.42 24.31 32.94
C LEU A 30 -9.66 24.51 34.26
N ALA A 31 -9.05 25.68 34.45
CA ALA A 31 -8.39 26.02 35.71
C ALA A 31 -9.39 26.00 36.88
N ALA A 32 -10.56 26.61 36.70
CA ALA A 32 -11.62 26.61 37.69
C ALA A 32 -12.17 25.19 37.96
N ALA A 33 -12.41 24.40 36.91
CA ALA A 33 -12.98 23.05 37.05
C ALA A 33 -12.01 22.02 37.65
N THR A 34 -10.70 22.19 37.43
CA THR A 34 -9.68 21.23 37.88
C THR A 34 -8.89 21.68 39.11
N GLY A 35 -9.05 22.94 39.53
CA GLY A 35 -8.24 23.56 40.58
C GLY A 35 -6.76 23.69 40.21
N LEU A 36 -6.43 23.63 38.92
CA LEU A 36 -5.07 23.72 38.41
C LEU A 36 -4.75 25.12 37.93
N ASP A 37 -3.48 25.50 38.06
CA ASP A 37 -2.95 26.65 37.33
C ASP A 37 -2.90 26.38 35.82
N VAL A 38 -2.87 27.47 35.05
CA VAL A 38 -2.84 27.44 33.58
C VAL A 38 -1.58 26.75 33.04
N GLU A 39 -0.46 26.80 33.75
CA GLU A 39 0.82 26.25 33.29
C GLU A 39 0.82 24.70 33.20
N PRO A 40 0.40 23.94 34.23
CA PRO A 40 0.14 22.51 34.13
C PRO A 40 -0.79 22.12 32.97
N ILE A 41 -1.85 22.91 32.76
CA ILE A 41 -2.83 22.70 31.68
C ILE A 41 -2.14 22.84 30.31
N ASN A 42 -1.42 23.95 30.08
CA ASN A 42 -0.68 24.20 28.84
C ASN A 42 0.32 23.06 28.55
N SER A 43 1.10 22.67 29.55
CA SER A 43 2.13 21.65 29.38
C SER A 43 1.52 20.26 29.12
N TRP A 44 0.40 19.93 29.78
CA TRP A 44 -0.33 18.70 29.48
C TRP A 44 -0.85 18.68 28.03
N PHE A 45 -1.45 19.78 27.57
CA PHE A 45 -1.94 19.91 26.19
C PHE A 45 -0.81 19.82 25.16
N SER A 46 0.34 20.46 25.45
CA SER A 46 1.53 20.38 24.59
C SER A 46 2.02 18.93 24.45
N ARG A 47 2.17 18.22 25.57
CA ARG A 47 2.57 16.80 25.57
C ARG A 47 1.55 15.90 24.88
N LYS A 48 0.25 16.16 25.08
CA LYS A 48 -0.82 15.40 24.43
C LYS A 48 -0.78 15.58 22.91
N ARG A 49 -0.59 16.80 22.41
CA ARG A 49 -0.39 17.08 20.98
C ARG A 49 0.86 16.42 20.43
N ALA A 50 1.99 16.49 21.14
CA ALA A 50 3.23 15.84 20.72
C ALA A 50 3.05 14.32 20.56
N ARG A 51 2.43 13.66 21.56
CA ARG A 51 2.13 12.23 21.47
C ARG A 51 1.17 11.89 20.33
N LYS A 52 0.15 12.72 20.09
CA LYS A 52 -0.77 12.53 18.96
C LYS A 52 -0.02 12.60 17.62
N ARG A 53 0.84 13.61 17.43
CA ARG A 53 1.68 13.74 16.22
C ARG A 53 2.60 12.54 16.01
N VAL A 54 3.26 12.05 17.07
CA VAL A 54 4.11 10.85 16.95
C VAL A 54 3.29 9.63 16.52
N LYS A 55 2.10 9.44 17.10
CA LYS A 55 1.20 8.34 16.69
C LYS A 55 0.76 8.48 15.23
N GLU A 56 0.43 9.69 14.79
CA GLU A 56 0.05 9.97 13.40
C GLU A 56 1.22 9.69 12.43
N LEU A 57 2.46 10.04 12.81
CA LEU A 57 3.65 9.76 12.00
C LEU A 57 3.91 8.27 11.86
N ILE A 58 3.83 7.52 12.97
CA ILE A 58 3.99 6.05 12.94
C ILE A 58 2.91 5.42 12.05
N ALA A 59 1.64 5.81 12.22
CA ALA A 59 0.56 5.30 11.40
C ALA A 59 0.73 5.63 9.91
N HIS A 60 1.27 6.81 9.59
CA HIS A 60 1.60 7.20 8.23
C HIS A 60 2.74 6.36 7.65
N GLU A 61 3.79 6.11 8.43
CA GLU A 61 4.93 5.28 8.03
C GLU A 61 4.51 3.82 7.79
N GLU A 62 3.67 3.26 8.67
CA GLU A 62 3.07 1.94 8.50
C GLU A 62 2.21 1.85 7.22
N ALA A 63 1.35 2.85 6.98
CA ALA A 63 0.53 2.89 5.78
C ALA A 63 1.38 2.99 4.50
N HIS A 64 2.46 3.77 4.53
CA HIS A 64 3.39 3.89 3.42
C HIS A 64 4.10 2.56 3.15
N ALA A 65 4.58 1.87 4.19
CA ALA A 65 5.20 0.56 4.06
C ALA A 65 4.23 -0.46 3.42
N MET A 66 2.97 -0.48 3.86
CA MET A 66 1.95 -1.37 3.28
C MET A 66 1.71 -1.10 1.79
N ILE A 67 1.66 0.17 1.39
CA ILE A 67 1.48 0.56 -0.02
C ILE A 67 2.69 0.12 -0.84
N GLN A 68 3.91 0.28 -0.32
CA GLN A 68 5.12 -0.18 -1.00
C GLN A 68 5.15 -1.70 -1.19
N ASP A 69 4.79 -2.46 -0.17
CA ASP A 69 4.70 -3.92 -0.26
C ASP A 69 3.66 -4.36 -1.29
N TYR A 70 2.50 -3.70 -1.33
CA TYR A 70 1.47 -3.96 -2.34
C TYR A 70 1.96 -3.69 -3.76
N ILE A 71 2.63 -2.54 -3.98
CA ILE A 71 3.19 -2.18 -5.29
C ILE A 71 4.22 -3.22 -5.73
N ARG A 72 5.11 -3.64 -4.82
CA ARG A 72 6.11 -4.69 -5.12
C ARG A 72 5.44 -5.99 -5.54
N LEU A 73 4.47 -6.49 -4.76
CA LEU A 73 3.76 -7.72 -5.10
C LEU A 73 3.06 -7.62 -6.46
N SER A 74 2.42 -6.49 -6.74
CA SER A 74 1.80 -6.25 -8.04
C SER A 74 2.82 -6.26 -9.18
N GLN A 75 4.01 -5.71 -8.97
CA GLN A 75 5.09 -5.72 -9.96
C GLN A 75 5.64 -7.13 -10.19
N GLU A 76 5.81 -7.92 -9.13
CA GLU A 76 6.26 -9.31 -9.20
C GLU A 76 5.28 -10.16 -10.01
N SER A 77 3.97 -10.11 -9.70
CA SER A 77 2.96 -10.83 -10.47
C SER A 77 2.88 -10.37 -11.93
N ALA A 78 3.06 -9.07 -12.20
CA ALA A 78 3.09 -8.56 -13.57
C ALA A 78 4.30 -9.11 -14.35
N ALA A 79 5.45 -9.23 -13.71
CA ALA A 79 6.66 -9.80 -14.32
C ALA A 79 6.49 -11.29 -14.61
N GLU A 80 5.86 -12.06 -13.71
CA GLU A 80 5.53 -13.47 -13.93
C GLU A 80 4.64 -13.65 -15.16
N LEU A 81 3.54 -12.90 -15.25
CA LEU A 81 2.63 -12.94 -16.41
C LEU A 81 3.34 -12.57 -17.72
N GLN A 82 4.27 -11.61 -17.68
CA GLN A 82 5.05 -11.24 -18.84
C GLN A 82 5.98 -12.38 -19.30
N ASN A 83 6.61 -13.07 -18.34
CA ASN A 83 7.47 -14.23 -18.63
C ASN A 83 6.65 -15.39 -19.24
N GLU A 84 5.49 -15.70 -18.66
CA GLU A 84 4.57 -16.73 -19.19
C GLU A 84 4.11 -16.38 -20.61
N LEU A 85 3.76 -15.11 -20.86
CA LEU A 85 3.37 -14.65 -22.19
C LEU A 85 4.51 -14.80 -23.19
N GLN A 86 5.74 -14.46 -22.79
CA GLN A 86 6.92 -14.62 -23.64
C GLN A 86 7.20 -16.10 -23.96
N GLU A 87 7.09 -16.97 -22.96
CA GLU A 87 7.25 -18.41 -23.16
C GLU A 87 6.18 -18.98 -24.09
N SER A 88 4.92 -18.56 -23.90
CA SER A 88 3.80 -18.94 -24.78
C SER A 88 4.06 -18.52 -26.23
N LYS A 89 4.50 -17.28 -26.45
CA LYS A 89 4.87 -16.79 -27.79
C LYS A 89 6.00 -17.59 -28.43
N ARG A 90 7.01 -18.00 -27.65
CA ARG A 90 8.11 -18.84 -28.14
C ARG A 90 7.61 -20.23 -28.55
N ARG A 91 6.74 -20.84 -27.74
CA ARG A 91 6.11 -22.13 -28.07
C ARG A 91 5.29 -22.05 -29.34
N GLU A 92 4.47 -21.00 -29.47
CA GLU A 92 3.66 -20.78 -30.66
C GLU A 92 4.52 -20.58 -31.91
N ALA A 93 5.58 -19.78 -31.83
CA ALA A 93 6.51 -19.59 -32.95
C ALA A 93 7.17 -20.92 -33.40
N GLY A 94 7.52 -21.78 -32.44
CA GLY A 94 8.05 -23.12 -32.74
C GLY A 94 7.03 -23.98 -33.50
N LEU A 95 5.78 -24.03 -33.02
CA LEU A 95 4.70 -24.76 -33.68
C LEU A 95 4.38 -24.19 -35.08
N GLN A 96 4.40 -22.86 -35.24
CA GLN A 96 4.20 -22.22 -36.53
C GLN A 96 5.31 -22.60 -37.53
N ALA A 97 6.57 -22.63 -37.08
CA ALA A 97 7.69 -23.04 -37.93
C ALA A 97 7.60 -24.52 -38.34
N GLU A 98 7.24 -25.40 -37.40
CA GLU A 98 7.00 -26.82 -37.69
C GLU A 98 5.85 -27.01 -38.70
N HIS A 99 4.74 -26.31 -38.50
CA HIS A 99 3.61 -26.34 -39.42
C HIS A 99 3.99 -25.87 -40.83
N GLN A 100 4.81 -24.82 -40.94
CA GLN A 100 5.34 -24.35 -42.22
C GLN A 100 6.22 -25.41 -42.90
N LEU A 101 7.08 -26.09 -42.14
CA LEU A 101 7.93 -27.17 -42.66
C LEU A 101 7.10 -28.35 -43.17
N LEU A 102 6.11 -28.80 -42.39
CA LEU A 102 5.21 -29.87 -42.79
C LEU A 102 4.45 -29.52 -44.08
N LYS A 103 3.97 -28.28 -44.20
CA LYS A 103 3.31 -27.80 -45.40
C LYS A 103 4.22 -27.79 -46.63
N GLN A 104 5.50 -27.42 -46.46
CA GLN A 104 6.48 -27.49 -47.56
C GLN A 104 6.76 -28.95 -47.97
N ARG A 105 6.90 -29.87 -47.00
CA ARG A 105 7.13 -31.30 -47.27
C ARG A 105 5.97 -31.94 -48.02
N LEU A 106 4.74 -31.66 -47.60
CA LEU A 106 3.54 -32.14 -48.30
C LEU A 106 3.49 -31.60 -49.74
N LYS A 107 3.76 -30.30 -49.93
CA LYS A 107 3.82 -29.70 -51.27
C LYS A 107 4.86 -30.38 -52.18
N ILE A 108 6.01 -30.80 -51.65
CA ILE A 108 7.02 -31.52 -52.45
C ILE A 108 6.53 -32.93 -52.83
N ALA A 109 5.92 -33.64 -51.89
CA ALA A 109 5.36 -34.98 -52.15
C ALA A 109 4.25 -34.93 -53.21
N GLU A 110 3.33 -33.98 -53.12
CA GLU A 110 2.25 -33.77 -54.10
C GLU A 110 2.75 -33.44 -55.51
N ASN A 111 3.92 -32.82 -55.65
CA ASN A 111 4.54 -32.53 -56.95
C ASN A 111 5.46 -33.66 -57.47
N GLY A 112 5.77 -34.66 -56.64
CA GLY A 112 6.67 -35.78 -56.96
C GLY A 112 5.97 -37.02 -57.54
N ASP A 113 4.66 -37.18 -57.31
CA ASP A 113 3.86 -38.34 -57.74
C ASP A 113 3.34 -38.23 -59.20
N GLY A 114 4.08 -37.54 -60.08
CA GLY A 114 3.71 -37.29 -61.48
C GLY A 114 4.45 -38.14 -62.53
N GLN A 115 5.37 -39.02 -62.15
CA GLN A 115 6.04 -39.96 -63.06
C GLN A 115 5.96 -41.38 -62.51
N PHE A 116 5.89 -42.36 -63.41
CA PHE A 116 5.69 -43.81 -63.17
C PHE A 116 4.24 -44.30 -63.15
N GLY A 117 3.59 -44.24 -64.32
CA GLY A 117 2.61 -45.26 -64.72
C GLY A 117 3.33 -46.44 -65.40
N PRO A 118 3.02 -47.72 -65.09
CA PRO A 118 3.71 -48.86 -65.66
C PRO A 118 3.25 -49.13 -67.10
N ASN A 119 4.19 -49.54 -67.95
CA ASN A 119 3.95 -50.10 -69.29
C ASN A 119 3.92 -51.63 -69.19
#